data_AF-A0A423TKE1-F1
#
_entry.id   AF-A0A423TKE1-F1
#
_cell.length_a   1.000
_cell.length_b   1.000
_cell.length_c   1.000
_cell.angle_alpha   90.00
_cell.angle_beta   90.00
_cell.angle_gamma   90.00
#
_symmetry.space_group_name_H-M   'P 1'
#
loop_
_entity.id
_entity.type
_entity.pdbx_description
1 polymer ?
#
loop_
_entity_poly.entity_id
_entity_poly.type
_entity_poly.pdbx_seq_one_letter_code
_entity_poly.pdbx_strand_id
1 'polypeptide(L)'
;MLHHGMGVRELIKSKPGTKMVTHEEAASAPIVLIAIGFDHYNKLPLTLLENKVVIDVAKLHGAAPPSQLSNAEILQKMIPKAFVVKAFNVLSAYTLEFDKQSSGKQIPVASDHPEAKREVLELVKEMGYPAADYGPLKMARQIEAIPLQLMPNWRIPMLTVSCLWLIHYVVLFVKFQVCGTLKYGEQWAYRTLKHLALLNLNRATAITALWTLTACYTPGLIAAYTQLAWGTKYRRFPPWLDAWLKMRKQLGLIMFLLGSIHTCLGVALWSSNYDPLVWDPPSVIVANVLYNATAYYTRNVTIHDSKMNLQGEIFLTLGTISIFLTICLAVTSLPSVSSSLSWREFSFIQTKLGWSSLIAATIHDGVLGWGYKPEDYKVCGLPSGAQYALQFPILTIALKLPLLIPAVDEALQKIRRGHDRGGSRGGGQKDKPEKPPKKADG
;
A
#
# COMPACT_ATOMS: atom_id res chain seq x y z
N MET A 1 -2.66 8.97 -29.91
CA MET A 1 -1.90 8.82 -31.18
C MET A 1 -2.04 7.39 -31.72
N LEU A 2 -3.27 6.89 -31.86
CA LEU A 2 -3.56 5.72 -32.68
C LEU A 2 -3.73 6.23 -34.12
N HIS A 3 -3.48 5.41 -35.13
CA HIS A 3 -3.65 5.69 -36.56
C HIS A 3 -5.00 6.37 -36.91
N HIS A 4 -5.14 7.67 -36.67
CA HIS A 4 -6.37 8.46 -36.91
C HIS A 4 -6.52 8.84 -38.39
N GLY A 5 -5.99 8.01 -39.30
CA GLY A 5 -6.03 8.31 -40.74
C GLY A 5 -5.80 7.14 -41.69
N MET A 6 -5.42 5.94 -41.21
CA MET A 6 -5.36 4.76 -42.09
C MET A 6 -6.72 4.06 -42.09
N GLY A 7 -7.29 3.82 -43.27
CA GLY A 7 -8.49 2.99 -43.41
C GLY A 7 -8.20 1.53 -43.02
N VAL A 8 -9.20 0.77 -42.58
CA VAL A 8 -9.05 -0.66 -42.19
C VAL A 8 -8.36 -1.48 -43.29
N ARG A 9 -8.62 -1.16 -44.56
CA ARG A 9 -7.98 -1.82 -45.71
C ARG A 9 -6.46 -1.58 -45.77
N GLU A 10 -5.99 -0.39 -45.40
CA GLU A 10 -4.56 -0.06 -45.36
C GLU A 10 -3.88 -0.72 -44.16
N LEU A 11 -4.57 -0.79 -43.01
CA LEU A 11 -4.08 -1.53 -41.85
C LEU A 11 -3.90 -3.02 -42.14
N ILE A 12 -4.83 -3.65 -42.88
CA ILE A 12 -4.69 -5.06 -43.27
C ILE A 12 -3.52 -5.25 -44.24
N LYS A 13 -3.33 -4.34 -45.20
CA LYS A 13 -2.17 -4.38 -46.12
C LYS A 13 -0.84 -4.28 -45.37
N SER A 14 -0.78 -3.56 -44.25
CA SER A 14 0.45 -3.42 -43.45
C SER A 14 0.74 -4.60 -42.52
N LYS A 15 -0.15 -5.60 -42.42
CA LYS A 15 0.01 -6.79 -41.58
C LYS A 15 0.05 -8.08 -42.44
N PRO A 16 1.23 -8.53 -42.89
CA PRO A 16 1.38 -9.73 -43.70
C PRO A 16 0.68 -10.94 -43.05
N GLY A 17 -0.06 -11.71 -43.85
CA GLY A 17 -0.84 -12.87 -43.37
C GLY A 17 -2.26 -12.54 -42.89
N THR A 18 -2.65 -11.26 -42.83
CA THR A 18 -4.02 -10.85 -42.47
C THR A 18 -4.89 -10.67 -43.71
N LYS A 19 -6.14 -11.15 -43.69
CA LYS A 19 -7.12 -10.96 -44.76
C LYS A 19 -8.43 -10.40 -44.21
N MET A 20 -9.07 -9.51 -44.97
CA MET A 20 -10.47 -9.10 -44.71
C MET A 20 -11.37 -10.14 -45.36
N VAL A 21 -12.29 -10.71 -44.58
CA VAL A 21 -13.16 -11.83 -44.98
C VAL A 21 -14.58 -11.59 -44.50
N THR A 22 -15.54 -12.36 -45.01
CA THR A 22 -16.92 -12.31 -44.48
C THR A 22 -17.01 -12.97 -43.10
N HIS A 23 -18.15 -12.80 -42.43
CA HIS A 23 -18.39 -13.46 -41.15
C HIS A 23 -18.40 -14.99 -41.28
N GLU A 24 -18.93 -15.52 -42.38
CA GLU A 24 -18.96 -16.96 -42.70
C GLU A 24 -17.55 -17.54 -42.84
N GLU A 25 -16.69 -16.84 -43.58
CA GLU A 25 -15.31 -17.23 -43.76
C GLU A 25 -14.53 -17.14 -42.45
N ALA A 26 -14.73 -16.08 -41.66
CA ALA A 26 -14.07 -15.92 -40.37
C ALA A 26 -14.50 -17.01 -39.35
N ALA A 27 -15.78 -17.37 -39.34
CA ALA A 27 -16.33 -18.39 -38.44
C ALA A 27 -15.88 -19.82 -38.79
N SER A 28 -15.21 -20.03 -39.92
CA SER A 28 -14.56 -21.32 -40.22
C SER A 28 -13.45 -21.66 -39.20
N ALA A 29 -12.82 -20.65 -38.59
CA ALA A 29 -11.82 -20.82 -37.55
C ALA A 29 -12.38 -21.53 -36.31
N PRO A 30 -11.57 -22.33 -35.58
CA PRO A 30 -12.01 -22.98 -34.33
C PRO A 30 -12.14 -21.99 -33.17
N ILE A 31 -11.31 -20.93 -33.17
CA ILE A 31 -11.29 -19.86 -32.16
C ILE A 31 -11.69 -18.56 -32.84
N VAL A 32 -12.73 -17.91 -32.32
CA VAL A 32 -13.24 -16.62 -32.83
C VAL A 32 -13.16 -15.58 -31.73
N LEU A 33 -12.45 -14.48 -32.01
CA LEU A 33 -12.32 -13.36 -31.07
C LEU A 33 -13.33 -12.26 -31.41
N ILE A 34 -14.20 -11.94 -30.44
CA ILE A 34 -15.28 -10.96 -30.62
C ILE A 34 -14.79 -9.56 -30.26
N ALA A 35 -14.16 -8.88 -31.22
CA ALA A 35 -13.58 -7.53 -31.06
C ALA A 35 -14.59 -6.39 -31.29
N ILE A 36 -15.85 -6.55 -30.86
CA ILE A 36 -16.90 -5.53 -30.95
C ILE A 36 -17.39 -5.13 -29.56
N GLY A 37 -17.94 -3.92 -29.45
CA GLY A 37 -18.59 -3.47 -28.22
C GLY A 37 -19.85 -4.28 -27.90
N PHE A 38 -20.19 -4.39 -26.62
CA PHE A 38 -21.35 -5.13 -26.13
C PHE A 38 -22.66 -4.71 -26.82
N ASP A 39 -22.83 -3.41 -27.11
CA ASP A 39 -24.00 -2.86 -27.80
C ASP A 39 -24.28 -3.46 -29.19
N HIS A 40 -23.29 -4.15 -29.76
CA HIS A 40 -23.34 -4.73 -31.09
C HIS A 40 -23.46 -6.27 -31.08
N TYR A 41 -23.57 -6.91 -29.91
CA TYR A 41 -23.69 -8.36 -29.82
C TYR A 41 -24.92 -8.91 -30.54
N ASN A 42 -26.01 -8.15 -30.62
CA ASN A 42 -27.20 -8.50 -31.38
C ASN A 42 -26.96 -8.60 -32.90
N LYS A 43 -25.85 -8.07 -33.41
CA LYS A 43 -25.44 -8.17 -34.83
C LYS A 43 -24.52 -9.36 -35.10
N LEU A 44 -24.17 -10.14 -34.07
CA LEU A 44 -23.33 -11.33 -34.25
C LEU A 44 -24.09 -12.43 -35.01
N PRO A 45 -23.40 -13.16 -35.90
CA PRO A 45 -23.99 -14.31 -36.58
C PRO A 45 -24.00 -15.53 -35.65
N LEU A 46 -24.95 -15.56 -34.71
CA LEU A 46 -24.98 -16.51 -33.59
C LEU A 46 -24.88 -17.99 -34.03
N THR A 47 -25.54 -18.35 -35.15
CA THR A 47 -25.55 -19.72 -35.68
C THR A 47 -24.18 -20.18 -36.18
N LEU A 48 -23.35 -19.27 -36.68
CA LEU A 48 -22.01 -19.58 -37.19
C LEU A 48 -21.01 -19.84 -36.05
N LEU A 49 -21.34 -19.41 -34.84
CA LEU A 49 -20.48 -19.51 -33.66
C LEU A 49 -20.79 -20.75 -32.79
N GLU A 50 -21.75 -21.59 -33.19
CA GLU A 50 -22.06 -22.84 -32.49
C GLU A 50 -20.86 -23.80 -32.50
N ASN A 51 -20.58 -24.44 -31.37
CA ASN A 51 -19.46 -25.37 -31.17
C ASN A 51 -18.07 -24.76 -31.40
N LYS A 52 -17.94 -23.43 -31.32
CA LYS A 52 -16.67 -22.71 -31.42
C LYS A 52 -16.19 -22.22 -30.07
N VAL A 53 -14.89 -22.02 -29.94
CA VAL A 53 -14.31 -21.24 -28.83
C VAL A 53 -14.51 -19.76 -29.15
N VAL A 54 -15.33 -19.09 -28.35
CA VAL A 54 -15.67 -17.67 -28.57
C VAL A 54 -15.04 -16.82 -27.48
N ILE A 55 -14.05 -16.03 -27.85
CA ILE A 55 -13.32 -15.17 -26.90
C ILE A 55 -14.02 -13.82 -26.81
N ASP A 56 -14.59 -13.52 -25.64
CA ASP A 56 -15.11 -12.20 -25.32
C ASP A 56 -14.00 -11.28 -24.77
N VAL A 57 -13.75 -10.18 -25.49
CA VAL A 57 -12.78 -9.13 -25.11
C VAL A 57 -13.45 -7.81 -24.74
N ALA A 58 -14.78 -7.74 -24.75
CA ALA A 58 -15.51 -6.51 -24.51
C ALA A 58 -15.23 -5.94 -23.11
N LYS A 59 -15.14 -4.62 -23.03
CA LYS A 59 -15.02 -3.90 -21.76
C LYS A 59 -16.40 -3.49 -21.28
N LEU A 60 -16.57 -3.46 -19.96
CA LEU A 60 -17.78 -2.92 -19.37
C LEU A 60 -17.74 -1.39 -19.44
N HIS A 61 -18.84 -0.78 -19.89
CA HIS A 61 -19.03 0.67 -19.88
C HIS A 61 -19.76 1.06 -18.59
N GLY A 62 -19.03 1.59 -17.60
CA GLY A 62 -19.61 2.04 -16.33
C GLY A 62 -19.67 0.96 -15.24
N ALA A 63 -20.07 1.36 -14.03
CA ALA A 63 -20.14 0.45 -12.89
C ALA A 63 -21.39 -0.44 -12.98
N ALA A 64 -21.21 -1.76 -13.06
CA ALA A 64 -22.30 -2.73 -12.92
C ALA A 64 -22.30 -3.33 -11.51
N PRO A 65 -23.48 -3.55 -10.89
CA PRO A 65 -23.58 -4.25 -9.63
C PRO A 65 -23.13 -5.72 -9.79
N PRO A 66 -22.51 -6.34 -8.76
CA PRO A 66 -22.02 -7.73 -8.82
C PRO A 66 -23.10 -8.79 -9.13
N SER A 67 -24.37 -8.45 -8.90
CA SER A 67 -25.53 -9.29 -9.19
C SER A 67 -25.87 -9.36 -10.69
N GLN A 68 -25.42 -8.39 -11.48
CA GLN A 68 -25.64 -8.37 -12.93
C GLN A 68 -24.77 -9.43 -13.61
N LEU A 69 -25.32 -10.00 -14.69
CA LEU A 69 -24.56 -10.89 -15.58
C LEU A 69 -23.47 -10.09 -16.29
N SER A 70 -22.30 -10.69 -16.44
CA SER A 70 -21.22 -10.16 -17.28
C SER A 70 -21.56 -10.21 -18.77
N ASN A 71 -20.84 -9.44 -19.59
CA ASN A 71 -20.99 -9.50 -21.05
C ASN A 71 -20.74 -10.92 -21.57
N ALA A 72 -19.75 -11.62 -21.02
CA ALA A 72 -19.44 -12.99 -21.38
C ALA A 72 -20.55 -13.99 -20.98
N GLU A 73 -21.17 -13.84 -19.80
CA GLU A 73 -22.34 -14.65 -19.42
C GLU A 73 -23.56 -14.39 -20.30
N ILE A 74 -23.77 -13.13 -20.72
CA ILE A 74 -24.83 -12.77 -21.66
C ILE A 74 -24.54 -13.42 -23.03
N LEU A 75 -23.30 -13.35 -23.50
CA LEU A 75 -22.88 -13.97 -24.76
C LEU A 75 -23.08 -15.50 -24.73
N GLN A 76 -22.74 -16.16 -23.62
CA GLN A 76 -22.97 -17.60 -23.44
C GLN A 76 -24.46 -17.96 -23.48
N LYS A 77 -25.34 -17.08 -22.99
CA LYS A 77 -26.80 -17.26 -23.10
C LYS A 77 -27.31 -17.04 -24.52
N MET A 78 -26.71 -16.11 -25.26
CA MET A 78 -27.07 -15.84 -26.65
C MET A 78 -26.65 -16.99 -27.58
N ILE A 79 -25.55 -17.69 -27.26
CA ILE A 79 -25.04 -18.82 -28.06
C ILE A 79 -24.78 -20.03 -27.14
N PRO A 80 -25.83 -20.76 -26.69
CA PRO A 80 -25.68 -21.82 -25.69
C PRO A 80 -24.73 -22.95 -26.08
N LYS A 81 -24.52 -23.18 -27.39
CA LYS A 81 -23.61 -24.21 -27.91
C LYS A 81 -22.18 -23.72 -28.15
N ALA A 82 -21.88 -22.45 -27.94
CA ALA A 82 -20.52 -21.94 -28.01
C ALA A 82 -19.78 -22.18 -26.69
N PHE A 83 -18.45 -22.26 -26.76
CA PHE A 83 -17.57 -22.33 -25.60
C PHE A 83 -17.04 -20.92 -25.32
N VAL A 84 -17.79 -20.12 -24.55
CA VAL A 84 -17.39 -18.72 -24.30
C VAL A 84 -16.25 -18.66 -23.30
N VAL A 85 -15.25 -17.84 -23.62
CA VAL A 85 -14.07 -17.58 -22.78
C VAL A 85 -13.90 -16.07 -22.61
N LYS A 86 -13.83 -15.58 -21.38
CA LYS A 86 -13.46 -14.19 -21.09
C LYS A 86 -11.94 -14.05 -21.06
N ALA A 87 -11.37 -13.18 -21.89
CA ALA A 87 -9.94 -12.88 -21.89
C ALA A 87 -9.63 -11.49 -22.50
N PHE A 88 -8.37 -11.05 -22.41
CA PHE A 88 -7.79 -9.85 -23.05
C PHE A 88 -8.40 -8.46 -22.73
N ASN A 89 -9.55 -8.38 -22.08
CA ASN A 89 -10.21 -7.11 -21.71
C ASN A 89 -9.35 -6.20 -20.81
N VAL A 90 -8.33 -6.74 -20.13
CA VAL A 90 -7.37 -5.98 -19.34
C VAL A 90 -6.26 -5.33 -20.16
N LEU A 91 -6.11 -5.69 -21.44
CA LEU A 91 -5.13 -5.09 -22.34
C LEU A 91 -5.68 -3.83 -23.01
N SER A 92 -4.76 -2.91 -23.33
CA SER A 92 -5.06 -1.78 -24.21
C SER A 92 -4.60 -2.12 -25.63
N ALA A 93 -5.25 -1.54 -26.64
CA ALA A 93 -4.81 -1.70 -28.03
C ALA A 93 -3.35 -1.24 -28.23
N TYR A 94 -2.96 -0.17 -27.52
CA TYR A 94 -1.58 0.33 -27.50
C TYR A 94 -0.59 -0.72 -26.97
N THR A 95 -0.94 -1.44 -25.90
CA THR A 95 -0.09 -2.51 -25.35
C THR A 95 0.10 -3.64 -26.36
N LEU A 96 -0.97 -4.06 -27.05
CA LEU A 96 -0.89 -5.12 -28.06
C LEU A 96 -0.02 -4.71 -29.27
N GLU A 97 -0.02 -3.43 -29.63
CA GLU A 97 0.71 -2.93 -30.78
C GLU A 97 2.20 -2.66 -30.48
N PHE A 98 2.49 -2.06 -29.33
CA PHE A 98 3.83 -1.53 -29.02
C PHE A 98 4.53 -2.18 -27.83
N ASP A 99 3.84 -2.93 -26.97
CA ASP A 99 4.39 -3.49 -25.73
C ASP A 99 4.07 -4.98 -25.56
N LYS A 100 4.77 -5.80 -26.35
CA LYS A 100 4.56 -7.25 -26.40
C LYS A 100 5.18 -8.02 -25.22
N GLN A 101 6.05 -7.40 -24.40
CA GLN A 101 6.84 -8.14 -23.41
C GLN A 101 7.11 -7.42 -22.06
N SER A 102 6.87 -6.11 -21.91
CA SER A 102 7.39 -5.37 -20.73
C SER A 102 6.40 -5.17 -19.58
N SER A 103 5.08 -5.32 -19.82
CA SER A 103 4.10 -4.87 -18.81
C SER A 103 3.99 -5.76 -17.56
N GLY A 104 4.53 -6.99 -17.58
CA GLY A 104 4.35 -7.97 -16.49
C GLY A 104 2.87 -8.25 -16.16
N LYS A 105 1.96 -7.85 -17.05
CA LYS A 105 0.52 -7.82 -16.80
C LYS A 105 -0.07 -9.18 -17.09
N GLN A 106 -0.55 -9.84 -16.05
CA GLN A 106 -1.18 -11.13 -16.17
C GLN A 106 -2.56 -10.99 -16.83
N ILE A 107 -2.83 -11.82 -17.84
CA ILE A 107 -4.13 -11.85 -18.52
C ILE A 107 -5.02 -12.88 -17.81
N PRO A 108 -6.12 -12.45 -17.19
CA PRO A 108 -7.08 -13.36 -16.58
C PRO A 108 -7.90 -14.06 -17.66
N VAL A 109 -8.13 -15.36 -17.48
CA VAL A 109 -8.94 -16.20 -18.38
C VAL A 109 -9.97 -16.96 -17.54
N ALA A 110 -11.25 -16.89 -17.94
CA ALA A 110 -12.34 -17.59 -17.27
C ALA A 110 -13.32 -18.21 -18.27
N SER A 111 -13.73 -19.46 -18.00
CA SER A 111 -14.72 -20.20 -18.81
C SER A 111 -15.24 -21.41 -18.04
N ASP A 112 -16.46 -21.85 -18.36
CA ASP A 112 -17.05 -23.09 -17.85
C ASP A 112 -16.58 -24.33 -18.65
N HIS A 113 -15.90 -24.14 -19.78
CA HIS A 113 -15.38 -25.21 -20.64
C HIS A 113 -13.85 -25.38 -20.44
N PRO A 114 -13.38 -26.47 -19.81
CA PRO A 114 -11.96 -26.65 -19.48
C PRO A 114 -11.03 -26.67 -20.70
N GLU A 115 -11.45 -27.31 -21.79
CA GLU A 115 -10.66 -27.43 -23.03
C GLU A 115 -10.50 -26.06 -23.72
N ALA A 116 -11.60 -25.36 -23.95
CA ALA A 116 -11.59 -24.00 -24.50
C ALA A 116 -10.76 -23.04 -23.63
N LYS A 117 -10.86 -23.15 -22.31
CA LYS A 117 -10.05 -22.36 -21.38
C LYS A 117 -8.55 -22.66 -21.53
N ARG A 118 -8.17 -23.93 -21.65
CA ARG A 118 -6.78 -24.36 -21.83
C ARG A 118 -6.21 -23.81 -23.14
N GLU A 119 -6.95 -23.91 -24.24
CA GLU A 119 -6.52 -23.35 -25.54
C GLU A 119 -6.30 -21.84 -25.47
N VAL A 120 -7.18 -21.10 -24.81
CA VAL A 120 -7.01 -19.64 -24.65
C VAL A 120 -5.85 -19.29 -23.70
N LEU A 121 -5.61 -20.08 -22.65
CA LEU A 121 -4.44 -19.91 -21.78
C LEU A 121 -3.13 -20.15 -22.53
N GLU A 122 -3.09 -21.13 -23.44
CA GLU A 122 -1.95 -21.40 -24.32
C GLU A 122 -1.74 -20.27 -25.31
N LEU A 123 -2.80 -19.80 -25.98
CA LEU A 123 -2.77 -18.65 -26.89
C LEU A 123 -2.20 -17.39 -26.21
N VAL A 124 -2.63 -17.10 -24.97
CA VAL A 124 -2.10 -15.98 -24.18
C VAL A 124 -0.59 -16.08 -23.97
N LYS A 125 -0.09 -17.30 -23.68
CA LYS A 125 1.34 -17.54 -23.46
C LYS A 125 2.13 -17.43 -24.76
N GLU A 126 1.61 -17.94 -25.87
CA GLU A 126 2.21 -17.80 -27.20
C GLU A 126 2.32 -16.34 -27.64
N MET A 127 1.37 -15.50 -27.24
CA MET A 127 1.44 -14.06 -27.44
C MET A 127 2.48 -13.36 -26.56
N GLY A 128 3.17 -14.08 -25.66
CA GLY A 128 4.22 -13.55 -24.77
C GLY A 128 3.71 -12.98 -23.45
N TYR A 129 2.44 -13.19 -23.10
CA TYR A 129 1.86 -12.68 -21.85
C TYR A 129 1.73 -13.77 -20.78
N PRO A 130 1.93 -13.43 -19.48
CA PRO A 130 1.58 -14.34 -18.40
C PRO A 130 0.06 -14.59 -18.36
N ALA A 131 -0.36 -15.85 -18.44
CA ALA A 131 -1.76 -16.23 -18.34
C ALA A 131 -2.14 -16.58 -16.88
N ALA A 132 -3.37 -16.26 -16.45
CA ALA A 132 -3.95 -16.76 -15.20
C ALA A 132 -5.33 -17.38 -15.42
N ASP A 133 -5.51 -18.59 -14.91
CA ASP A 133 -6.82 -19.20 -14.79
C ASP A 133 -7.58 -18.60 -13.60
N TYR A 134 -8.69 -17.95 -13.88
CA TYR A 134 -9.59 -17.34 -12.90
C TYR A 134 -10.78 -18.24 -12.56
N GLY A 135 -10.89 -19.43 -13.15
CA GLY A 135 -11.92 -20.42 -12.87
C GLY A 135 -13.12 -20.34 -13.84
N PRO A 136 -14.37 -20.50 -13.33
CA PRO A 136 -15.58 -20.60 -14.16
C PRO A 136 -15.97 -19.25 -14.77
N LEU A 137 -16.85 -19.26 -15.78
CA LEU A 137 -17.26 -18.07 -16.55
C LEU A 137 -17.88 -16.98 -15.67
N LYS A 138 -18.51 -17.34 -14.55
CA LYS A 138 -19.01 -16.38 -13.54
C LYS A 138 -17.95 -15.38 -13.06
N MET A 139 -16.67 -15.74 -13.12
CA MET A 139 -15.55 -14.87 -12.74
C MET A 139 -15.31 -13.75 -13.75
N ALA A 140 -15.91 -13.83 -14.96
CA ALA A 140 -15.91 -12.75 -15.94
C ALA A 140 -16.44 -11.43 -15.36
N ARG A 141 -17.40 -11.46 -14.41
CA ARG A 141 -17.89 -10.26 -13.71
C ARG A 141 -16.77 -9.50 -12.99
N GLN A 142 -15.87 -10.22 -12.34
CA GLN A 142 -14.72 -9.61 -11.66
C GLN A 142 -13.70 -9.12 -12.69
N ILE A 143 -13.42 -9.94 -13.70
CA ILE A 143 -12.47 -9.64 -14.77
C ILE A 143 -12.87 -8.36 -15.53
N GLU A 144 -14.15 -8.18 -15.83
CA GLU A 144 -14.70 -7.00 -16.50
C GLU A 144 -14.58 -5.73 -15.66
N ALA A 145 -14.63 -5.85 -14.34
CA ALA A 145 -14.46 -4.72 -13.44
C ALA A 145 -12.99 -4.29 -13.28
N ILE A 146 -12.00 -5.14 -13.57
CA ILE A 146 -10.57 -4.83 -13.37
C ILE A 146 -10.18 -3.49 -14.04
N PRO A 147 -10.48 -3.24 -15.32
CA PRO A 147 -10.09 -1.98 -15.97
C PRO A 147 -10.78 -0.74 -15.41
N LEU A 148 -11.95 -0.88 -14.74
CA LEU A 148 -12.71 0.23 -14.17
C LEU A 148 -12.24 0.61 -12.77
N GLN A 149 -11.53 -0.27 -12.07
CA GLN A 149 -11.10 -0.03 -10.70
C GLN A 149 -9.87 0.87 -10.65
N LEU A 150 -10.05 2.12 -10.21
CA LEU A 150 -8.93 2.99 -9.84
C LEU A 150 -8.45 2.68 -8.42
N MET A 151 -7.26 2.08 -8.34
CA MET A 151 -6.47 1.81 -7.12
C MET A 151 -7.31 1.29 -5.92
N PRO A 152 -8.01 0.14 -6.06
CA PRO A 152 -9.01 -0.32 -5.08
C PRO A 152 -8.45 -0.46 -3.66
N ASN A 153 -7.22 -0.98 -3.54
CA ASN A 153 -6.56 -1.21 -2.24
C ASN A 153 -5.97 0.07 -1.62
N TRP A 154 -5.93 1.19 -2.35
CA TRP A 154 -5.30 2.44 -1.89
C TRP A 154 -6.30 3.48 -1.38
N ARG A 155 -7.58 3.37 -1.72
CA ARG A 155 -8.60 4.37 -1.37
C ARG A 155 -8.69 4.63 0.13
N ILE A 156 -8.87 3.56 0.91
CA ILE A 156 -9.02 3.66 2.36
C ILE A 156 -7.71 4.11 3.03
N PRO A 157 -6.54 3.53 2.71
CA PRO A 157 -5.26 3.98 3.28
C PRO A 157 -4.94 5.44 2.98
N MET A 158 -5.11 5.87 1.72
CA MET A 158 -4.89 7.27 1.32
C MET A 158 -5.82 8.20 2.09
N LEU A 159 -7.12 7.92 2.12
CA LEU A 159 -8.08 8.74 2.85
C LEU A 159 -7.74 8.83 4.34
N THR A 160 -7.39 7.70 4.96
CA THR A 160 -7.05 7.62 6.38
C THR A 160 -5.82 8.46 6.70
N VAL A 161 -4.74 8.29 5.92
CA VAL A 161 -3.48 9.01 6.17
C VAL A 161 -3.63 10.50 5.81
N SER A 162 -4.37 10.86 4.77
CA SER A 162 -4.65 12.26 4.44
C SER A 162 -5.47 12.96 5.52
N CYS A 163 -6.49 12.29 6.08
CA CYS A 163 -7.25 12.83 7.21
C CYS A 163 -6.35 12.99 8.45
N LEU A 164 -5.53 11.99 8.76
CA LEU A 164 -4.58 12.05 9.87
C LEU A 164 -3.57 13.18 9.70
N TRP A 165 -3.02 13.34 8.49
CA TRP A 165 -2.11 14.43 8.15
C TRP A 165 -2.75 15.80 8.35
N LEU A 166 -4.00 15.96 7.88
CA LEU A 166 -4.76 17.20 8.05
C LEU A 166 -4.96 17.52 9.54
N ILE A 167 -5.31 16.51 10.35
CA ILE A 167 -5.45 16.67 11.81
C ILE A 167 -4.13 17.14 12.42
N HIS A 168 -3.01 16.46 12.11
CA HIS A 168 -1.70 16.87 12.62
C HIS A 168 -1.34 18.29 12.17
N TYR A 169 -1.58 18.63 10.91
CA TYR A 169 -1.31 19.95 10.37
C TYR A 169 -2.11 21.04 11.09
N VAL A 170 -3.40 20.82 11.32
CA VAL A 170 -4.28 21.75 12.03
C VAL A 170 -3.88 21.89 13.50
N VAL A 171 -3.53 20.80 14.19
CA VAL A 171 -3.06 20.85 15.59
C VAL A 171 -1.77 21.67 15.69
N LEU A 172 -0.81 21.45 14.79
CA LEU A 172 0.44 22.21 14.78
C LEU A 172 0.21 23.67 14.36
N PHE A 173 -0.73 23.92 13.45
CA PHE A 173 -1.14 25.28 13.07
C PHE A 173 -1.71 26.05 14.26
N VAL A 174 -2.66 25.46 14.99
CA VAL A 174 -3.23 26.08 16.19
C VAL A 174 -2.14 26.32 17.22
N LYS A 175 -1.25 25.35 17.42
CA LYS A 175 -0.17 25.46 18.40
C LYS A 175 0.83 26.58 18.08
N PHE A 176 1.40 26.57 16.87
CA PHE A 176 2.53 27.46 16.55
C PHE A 176 2.07 28.81 15.99
N GLN A 177 0.94 28.88 15.28
CA GLN A 177 0.48 30.09 14.63
C GLN A 177 -0.60 30.82 15.43
N VAL A 178 -1.59 30.12 15.97
CA VAL A 178 -2.67 30.80 16.71
C VAL A 178 -2.22 31.13 18.13
N CYS A 179 -1.82 30.11 18.88
CA CYS A 179 -1.49 30.26 20.29
C CYS A 179 -0.19 31.00 20.57
N GLY A 180 0.81 30.83 19.70
CA GLY A 180 2.03 31.65 19.76
C GLY A 180 1.68 33.13 19.64
N THR A 181 0.91 33.49 18.61
CA THR A 181 0.53 34.88 18.36
C THR A 181 -0.31 35.48 19.51
N LEU A 182 -1.25 34.71 20.08
CA LEU A 182 -2.02 35.15 21.24
C LEU A 182 -1.16 35.37 22.50
N LYS A 183 -0.20 34.48 22.77
CA LYS A 183 0.65 34.56 23.96
C LYS A 183 1.66 35.72 23.90
N TYR A 184 2.20 35.99 22.72
CA TYR A 184 3.26 37.01 22.53
C TYR A 184 2.73 38.36 21.99
N GLY A 185 1.41 38.51 21.80
CA GLY A 185 0.79 39.77 21.36
C GLY A 185 1.22 40.23 19.97
N GLU A 186 1.67 39.30 19.11
CA GLU A 186 2.20 39.64 17.79
C GLU A 186 1.08 39.91 16.77
N GLN A 187 1.35 40.75 15.76
CA GLN A 187 0.41 40.97 14.65
C GLN A 187 0.55 39.89 13.57
N TRP A 188 -0.58 39.46 12.99
CA TRP A 188 -0.69 38.47 11.90
C TRP A 188 -0.15 38.99 10.55
N ALA A 189 1.14 39.37 10.46
CA ALA A 189 1.66 40.07 9.29
C ALA A 189 2.71 39.28 8.46
N TYR A 190 3.72 38.66 9.10
CA TYR A 190 4.81 38.01 8.36
C TYR A 190 5.46 36.81 9.07
N ARG A 191 5.73 36.93 10.38
CA ARG A 191 6.37 35.86 11.19
C ARG A 191 5.49 34.60 11.31
N THR A 192 4.17 34.78 11.36
CA THR A 192 3.19 33.68 11.46
C THR A 192 3.08 32.88 10.16
N LEU A 193 3.15 33.56 9.01
CA LEU A 193 2.97 32.94 7.69
C LEU A 193 4.25 32.27 7.17
N LYS A 194 5.44 32.82 7.45
CA LYS A 194 6.71 32.29 6.90
C LYS A 194 7.01 30.84 7.31
N HIS A 195 6.48 30.39 8.45
CA HIS A 195 6.70 29.03 8.96
C HIS A 195 5.64 28.02 8.52
N LEU A 196 4.55 28.47 7.87
CA LEU A 196 3.41 27.65 7.52
C LEU A 196 3.72 26.63 6.41
N ALA A 197 4.36 27.10 5.35
CA ALA A 197 4.59 26.30 4.14
C ALA A 197 5.70 25.26 4.32
N LEU A 198 6.75 25.58 5.08
CA LEU A 198 7.95 24.74 5.17
C LEU A 198 8.07 24.03 6.53
N LEU A 199 8.18 24.77 7.64
CA LEU A 199 8.37 24.16 8.96
C LEU A 199 7.15 23.37 9.43
N ASN A 200 5.94 23.95 9.29
CA ASN A 200 4.73 23.28 9.73
C ASN A 200 4.43 22.04 8.88
N LEU A 201 4.62 22.16 7.55
CA LEU A 201 4.52 21.05 6.61
C LEU A 201 5.51 19.92 6.97
N ASN A 202 6.78 20.25 7.21
CA ASN A 202 7.81 19.27 7.55
C ASN A 202 7.47 18.54 8.86
N ARG A 203 7.07 19.28 9.90
CA ARG A 203 6.66 18.70 11.19
C ARG A 203 5.42 17.81 11.06
N ALA A 204 4.36 18.28 10.40
CA ALA A 204 3.14 17.49 10.20
C ALA A 204 3.42 16.20 9.42
N THR A 205 4.28 16.29 8.42
CA THR A 205 4.71 15.16 7.59
C THR A 205 5.52 14.15 8.40
N ALA A 206 6.48 14.60 9.21
CA ALA A 206 7.27 13.74 10.08
C ALA A 206 6.41 12.96 11.09
N ILE A 207 5.52 13.66 11.80
CA ILE A 207 4.61 13.05 12.78
C ILE A 207 3.71 12.02 12.09
N THR A 208 3.13 12.38 10.95
CA THR A 208 2.25 11.48 10.20
C THR A 208 3.00 10.27 9.67
N ALA A 209 4.24 10.43 9.21
CA ALA A 209 5.09 9.30 8.79
C ALA A 209 5.31 8.32 9.96
N LEU A 210 5.71 8.82 11.12
CA LEU A 210 5.95 7.98 12.31
C LEU A 210 4.68 7.26 12.80
N TRP A 211 3.54 7.95 12.80
CA TRP A 211 2.24 7.35 13.13
C TRP A 211 1.83 6.29 12.10
N THR A 212 2.06 6.55 10.80
CA THR A 212 1.73 5.60 9.73
C THR A 212 2.64 4.38 9.79
N LEU A 213 3.93 4.55 10.11
CA LEU A 213 4.86 3.44 10.37
C LEU A 213 4.35 2.56 11.51
N THR A 214 3.95 3.20 12.61
CA THR A 214 3.39 2.53 13.79
C THR A 214 2.10 1.77 13.46
N ALA A 215 1.23 2.36 12.64
CA ALA A 215 -0.01 1.75 12.17
C ALA A 215 0.22 0.50 11.30
N CYS A 216 1.42 0.31 10.73
CA CYS A 216 1.77 -0.91 10.01
C CYS A 216 1.96 -2.11 10.96
N TYR A 217 2.45 -1.89 12.18
CA TYR A 217 2.80 -2.96 13.12
C TYR A 217 1.73 -3.22 14.18
N THR A 218 0.99 -2.17 14.57
CA THR A 218 -0.09 -2.22 15.57
C THR A 218 -1.13 -3.33 15.34
N PRO A 219 -1.73 -3.50 14.14
CA PRO A 219 -2.74 -4.54 13.94
C PRO A 219 -2.17 -5.96 14.08
N GLY A 220 -0.87 -6.15 13.84
CA GLY A 220 -0.18 -7.43 14.09
C GLY A 220 -0.10 -7.77 15.57
N LEU A 221 0.06 -6.76 16.45
CA LEU A 221 0.01 -6.94 17.89
C LEU A 221 -1.41 -7.27 18.36
N ILE A 222 -2.40 -6.49 17.91
CA ILE A 222 -3.81 -6.73 18.25
C ILE A 222 -4.20 -8.15 17.84
N ALA A 223 -3.82 -8.60 16.64
CA ALA A 223 -4.06 -9.96 16.18
C ALA A 223 -3.37 -11.02 17.06
N ALA A 224 -2.15 -10.78 17.51
CA ALA A 224 -1.43 -11.71 18.41
C ALA A 224 -2.12 -11.82 19.78
N TYR A 225 -2.49 -10.70 20.40
CA TYR A 225 -3.25 -10.70 21.65
C TYR A 225 -4.62 -11.34 21.51
N THR A 226 -5.29 -11.11 20.38
CA THR A 226 -6.59 -11.72 20.07
C THR A 226 -6.46 -13.24 19.94
N GLN A 227 -5.42 -13.73 19.26
CA GLN A 227 -5.12 -15.17 19.16
C GLN A 227 -4.83 -15.80 20.52
N LEU A 228 -4.06 -15.12 21.37
CA LEU A 228 -3.78 -15.57 22.74
C LEU A 228 -5.06 -15.62 23.60
N ALA A 229 -5.91 -14.60 23.50
CA ALA A 229 -7.18 -14.51 24.22
C ALA A 229 -8.16 -15.61 23.79
N TRP A 230 -8.24 -15.93 22.50
CA TRP A 230 -9.09 -17.02 21.99
C TRP A 230 -8.51 -18.41 22.20
N GLY A 231 -7.19 -18.53 22.34
CA GLY A 231 -6.52 -19.84 22.45
C GLY A 231 -6.54 -20.65 21.16
N THR A 232 -6.89 -20.05 20.02
CA THR A 232 -7.01 -20.72 18.71
C THR A 232 -6.72 -19.76 17.55
N LYS A 233 -6.25 -20.29 16.41
CA LYS A 233 -6.04 -19.54 15.16
C LYS A 233 -7.19 -19.67 14.15
N TYR A 234 -8.13 -20.59 14.39
CA TYR A 234 -9.16 -20.96 13.42
C TYR A 234 -10.36 -20.01 13.41
N ARG A 235 -10.44 -19.09 14.37
CA ARG A 235 -11.46 -18.05 14.41
C ARG A 235 -11.07 -16.89 13.48
N ARG A 236 -12.02 -16.47 12.63
CA ARG A 236 -11.84 -15.31 11.74
C ARG A 236 -11.73 -14.02 12.56
N PHE A 237 -10.78 -13.16 12.18
CA PHE A 237 -10.67 -11.83 12.78
C PHE A 237 -11.90 -10.97 12.49
N PRO A 238 -12.23 -10.00 13.37
CA PRO A 238 -13.25 -9.01 13.08
C PRO A 238 -12.96 -8.28 11.75
N PRO A 239 -13.99 -7.91 10.97
CA PRO A 239 -13.79 -7.31 9.65
C PRO A 239 -12.88 -6.08 9.63
N TRP A 240 -12.94 -5.24 10.67
CA TRP A 240 -12.10 -4.05 10.79
C TRP A 240 -10.60 -4.39 10.93
N LEU A 241 -10.27 -5.44 11.68
CA LEU A 241 -8.89 -5.87 11.90
C LEU A 241 -8.34 -6.57 10.67
N ASP A 242 -9.16 -7.40 10.01
CA ASP A 242 -8.82 -8.04 8.74
C ASP A 242 -8.55 -7.00 7.64
N ALA A 243 -9.41 -5.97 7.53
CA ALA A 243 -9.21 -4.87 6.60
C ALA A 243 -7.92 -4.10 6.90
N TRP A 244 -7.64 -3.79 8.18
CA TRP A 244 -6.41 -3.10 8.59
C TRP A 244 -5.14 -3.94 8.31
N LEU A 245 -5.18 -5.25 8.58
CA LEU A 245 -4.05 -6.14 8.29
C LEU A 245 -3.71 -6.20 6.80
N LYS A 246 -4.72 -6.10 5.92
CA LYS A 246 -4.57 -6.13 4.46
C LYS A 246 -4.01 -4.84 3.87
N MET A 247 -4.20 -3.69 4.53
CA MET A 247 -3.70 -2.40 4.05
C MET A 247 -2.27 -2.06 4.48
N ARG A 248 -1.60 -2.91 5.27
CA ARG A 248 -0.27 -2.64 5.81
C ARG A 248 0.76 -2.28 4.74
N LYS A 249 0.70 -2.90 3.57
CA LYS A 249 1.59 -2.59 2.44
C LYS A 249 1.40 -1.13 1.98
N GLN A 250 0.16 -0.70 1.78
CA GLN A 250 -0.16 0.65 1.33
C GLN A 250 0.21 1.68 2.39
N LEU A 251 -0.09 1.42 3.67
CA LEU A 251 0.33 2.28 4.77
C LEU A 251 1.86 2.43 4.81
N GLY A 252 2.61 1.33 4.68
CA GLY A 252 4.07 1.36 4.67
C GLY A 252 4.64 2.17 3.49
N LEU A 253 4.03 2.09 2.31
CA LEU A 253 4.46 2.87 1.14
C LEU A 253 4.13 4.37 1.28
N ILE A 254 2.96 4.72 1.83
CA ILE A 254 2.61 6.12 2.11
C ILE A 254 3.54 6.70 3.18
N MET A 255 3.81 5.92 4.24
CA MET A 255 4.79 6.29 5.26
C MET A 255 6.15 6.57 4.66
N PHE A 256 6.65 5.70 3.76
CA PHE A 256 7.93 5.89 3.12
C PHE A 256 7.97 7.18 2.29
N LEU A 257 6.89 7.50 1.56
CA LEU A 257 6.78 8.76 0.82
C LEU A 257 6.84 9.98 1.77
N LEU A 258 6.06 9.98 2.85
CA LEU A 258 6.06 11.05 3.84
C LEU A 258 7.42 11.18 4.53
N GLY A 259 8.02 10.06 4.94
CA GLY A 259 9.37 10.00 5.51
C GLY A 259 10.42 10.56 4.55
N SER A 260 10.35 10.23 3.25
CA SER A 260 11.26 10.76 2.23
C SER A 260 11.11 12.27 2.05
N ILE A 261 9.86 12.78 2.01
CA ILE A 261 9.60 14.22 1.96
C ILE A 261 10.19 14.90 3.20
N HIS A 262 9.96 14.33 4.39
CA HIS A 262 10.52 14.83 5.64
C HIS A 262 12.07 14.86 5.60
N THR A 263 12.71 13.80 5.09
CA THR A 263 14.17 13.77 4.93
C THR A 263 14.66 14.88 4.00
N CYS A 264 14.05 15.05 2.82
CA CYS A 264 14.44 16.11 1.89
C CYS A 264 14.27 17.51 2.50
N LEU A 265 13.14 17.78 3.14
CA LEU A 265 12.87 19.07 3.78
C LEU A 265 13.78 19.29 5.01
N GLY A 266 14.05 18.23 5.78
CA GLY A 266 14.94 18.26 6.93
C GLY A 266 16.37 18.63 6.55
N VAL A 267 16.91 18.04 5.47
CA VAL A 267 18.23 18.40 4.93
C VAL A 267 18.24 19.84 4.40
N ALA A 268 17.16 20.29 3.75
CA ALA A 268 17.08 21.68 3.26
C ALA A 268 16.98 22.72 4.39
N LEU A 269 16.44 22.33 5.55
CA LEU A 269 16.29 23.16 6.74
C LEU A 269 17.48 23.03 7.70
N TRP A 270 18.52 22.29 7.31
CA TRP A 270 19.63 21.92 8.17
C TRP A 270 20.55 23.12 8.46
N SER A 271 20.25 23.84 9.54
CA SER A 271 21.04 24.99 9.97
C SER A 271 20.82 25.28 11.45
N SER A 272 21.87 25.74 12.11
CA SER A 272 21.83 26.26 13.48
C SER A 272 20.91 27.48 13.65
N ASN A 273 20.51 28.14 12.55
CA ASN A 273 19.51 29.20 12.55
C ASN A 273 18.06 28.69 12.63
N TYR A 274 17.79 27.48 12.15
CA TYR A 274 16.43 26.92 12.10
C TYR A 274 16.10 26.05 13.31
N ASP A 275 17.08 25.31 13.83
CA ASP A 275 16.87 24.42 14.97
C ASP A 275 18.05 24.47 15.94
N PRO A 276 18.12 25.43 16.87
CA PRO A 276 19.25 25.59 17.77
C PRO A 276 19.39 24.45 18.79
N LEU A 277 18.42 23.52 18.90
CA LEU A 277 18.44 22.45 19.90
C LEU A 277 19.55 21.42 19.63
N VAL A 278 19.88 21.21 18.37
CA VAL A 278 20.79 20.15 17.92
C VAL A 278 22.21 20.65 17.63
N TRP A 279 22.49 21.93 17.89
CA TRP A 279 23.81 22.54 17.67
C TRP A 279 24.43 23.01 18.97
N ASP A 280 25.74 23.25 18.93
CA ASP A 280 26.42 23.91 20.03
C ASP A 280 25.86 25.33 20.23
N PRO A 281 25.78 25.80 21.49
CA PRO A 281 25.18 27.08 21.81
C PRO A 281 25.92 28.22 21.08
N PRO A 282 25.19 29.21 20.52
CA PRO A 282 25.80 30.29 19.77
C PRO A 282 26.69 31.14 20.68
N SER A 283 27.82 31.58 20.15
CA SER A 283 28.68 32.56 20.82
C SER A 283 28.09 33.95 20.66
N VAL A 284 27.96 34.71 21.75
CA VAL A 284 27.46 36.09 21.71
C VAL A 284 28.66 37.03 21.76
N ILE A 285 28.88 37.78 20.68
CA ILE A 285 29.92 38.82 20.63
C ILE A 285 29.24 40.18 20.79
N VAL A 286 29.87 41.05 21.57
CA VAL A 286 29.45 42.44 21.73
C VAL A 286 30.16 43.27 20.66
N ALA A 287 29.41 43.79 19.68
CA ALA A 287 29.94 44.60 18.60
C ALA A 287 29.47 46.05 18.71
N ASN A 288 30.40 47.01 18.56
CA ASN A 288 30.08 48.43 18.45
C ASN A 288 29.75 48.74 16.98
N VAL A 289 28.47 48.95 16.68
CA VAL A 289 28.00 49.23 15.33
C VAL A 289 27.93 50.75 15.13
N LEU A 290 28.65 51.24 14.12
CA LEU A 290 28.62 52.64 13.72
C LEU A 290 27.26 52.94 13.08
N TYR A 291 26.46 53.84 13.66
CA TYR A 291 25.17 54.26 13.08
C TYR A 291 25.22 55.64 12.45
N ASN A 292 26.19 56.45 12.85
CA ASN A 292 26.48 57.76 12.28
C ASN A 292 27.99 58.00 12.32
N ALA A 293 28.51 58.94 11.53
CA ALA A 293 29.95 59.20 11.35
C ALA A 293 30.75 59.36 12.66
N THR A 294 30.08 59.67 13.78
CA THR A 294 30.69 59.88 15.10
C THR A 294 30.07 59.07 16.23
N ALA A 295 29.06 58.23 15.98
CA ALA A 295 28.28 57.59 17.04
C ALA A 295 28.12 56.07 16.85
N TYR A 296 28.42 55.34 17.92
CA TYR A 296 28.34 53.88 18.00
C TYR A 296 27.21 53.48 18.96
N TYR A 297 26.51 52.39 18.63
CA TYR A 297 25.70 51.68 19.62
C TYR A 297 26.22 50.25 19.77
N THR A 298 26.19 49.75 21.00
CA THR A 298 26.61 48.39 21.32
C THR A 298 25.47 47.44 21.00
N ARG A 299 25.73 46.44 20.15
CA ARG A 299 24.77 45.39 19.78
C ARG A 299 25.38 44.03 20.03
N ASN A 300 24.60 43.16 20.67
CA ASN A 300 24.95 41.75 20.78
C ASN A 300 24.71 41.08 19.42
N VAL A 301 25.76 40.48 18.86
CA VAL A 301 25.73 39.69 17.63
C VAL A 301 25.88 38.22 18.03
N THR A 302 24.85 37.43 17.72
CA THR A 302 24.86 35.98 17.92
C THR A 302 25.54 35.31 16.74
N ILE A 303 26.66 34.64 17.00
CA ILE A 303 27.38 33.83 16.04
C ILE A 303 27.01 32.38 16.29
N HIS A 304 26.29 31.79 15.34
CA HIS A 304 25.91 30.38 15.42
C HIS A 304 27.09 29.51 15.01
N ASP A 305 27.43 28.53 15.85
CA ASP A 305 28.38 27.48 15.48
C ASP A 305 27.76 26.58 14.40
N SER A 306 28.62 25.96 13.60
CA SER A 306 28.27 24.93 12.62
C SER A 306 28.54 23.52 13.15
N LYS A 307 28.89 23.35 14.42
CA LYS A 307 29.08 22.04 15.05
C LYS A 307 27.82 21.58 15.78
N MET A 308 27.47 20.33 15.54
CA MET A 308 26.38 19.68 16.26
C MET A 308 26.83 19.33 17.68
N ASN A 309 25.89 19.43 18.62
CA ASN A 309 26.09 18.83 19.93
C ASN A 309 25.80 17.32 19.87
N LEU A 310 26.11 16.59 20.95
CA LEU A 310 25.87 15.13 21.03
C LEU A 310 24.41 14.73 20.74
N GLN A 311 23.45 15.53 21.22
CA GLN A 311 22.02 15.30 20.98
C GLN A 311 21.72 15.35 19.47
N GLY A 312 22.28 16.32 18.77
CA GLY A 312 22.17 16.48 17.34
C GLY A 312 22.81 15.36 16.52
N GLU A 313 24.02 14.95 16.88
CA GLU A 313 24.70 13.83 16.21
C GLU A 313 23.89 12.54 16.31
N ILE A 314 23.38 12.22 17.51
CA ILE A 314 22.54 11.03 17.74
C ILE A 314 21.20 11.16 16.99
N PHE A 315 20.55 12.32 17.08
CA PHE A 315 19.31 12.62 16.37
C PHE A 315 19.45 12.32 14.88
N LEU A 316 20.42 12.94 14.20
CA LEU A 316 20.58 12.77 12.75
C LEU A 316 21.00 11.34 12.37
N THR A 317 21.90 10.72 13.14
CA THR A 317 22.36 9.35 12.88
C THR A 317 21.19 8.37 12.91
N LEU A 318 20.32 8.46 13.92
CA LEU A 318 19.16 7.57 14.04
C LEU A 318 18.10 7.83 12.97
N GLY A 319 17.88 9.09 12.59
CA GLY A 319 17.00 9.45 11.47
C GLY A 319 17.50 8.84 10.16
N THR A 320 18.82 8.91 9.94
CA THR A 320 19.49 8.31 8.77
C THR A 320 19.35 6.79 8.76
N ILE A 321 19.66 6.11 9.87
CA ILE A 321 19.47 4.65 9.99
C ILE A 321 18.02 4.25 9.70
N SER A 322 17.06 5.00 10.27
CA SER A 322 15.64 4.74 10.08
C SER A 322 15.25 4.82 8.61
N ILE A 323 15.60 5.90 7.89
CA ILE A 323 15.22 6.05 6.49
C ILE A 323 15.86 4.97 5.62
N PHE A 324 17.14 4.61 5.84
CA PHE A 324 17.80 3.51 5.12
C PHE A 324 17.08 2.17 5.31
N LEU A 325 16.67 1.86 6.53
CA LEU A 325 15.88 0.65 6.79
C LEU A 325 14.53 0.71 6.08
N THR A 326 13.83 1.85 6.07
CA THR A 326 12.57 1.98 5.32
C THR A 326 12.75 1.87 3.81
N ILE A 327 13.88 2.31 3.24
CA ILE A 327 14.20 2.11 1.82
C ILE A 327 14.26 0.61 1.51
N CYS A 328 14.90 -0.21 2.37
CA CYS A 328 14.91 -1.66 2.21
C CYS A 328 13.48 -2.25 2.24
N LEU A 329 12.61 -1.77 3.14
CA LEU A 329 11.20 -2.20 3.20
C LEU A 329 10.42 -1.81 1.93
N ALA A 330 10.68 -0.62 1.39
CA ALA A 330 10.03 -0.12 0.18
C ALA A 330 10.48 -0.89 -1.06
N VAL A 331 11.79 -1.12 -1.23
CA VAL A 331 12.35 -1.88 -2.36
C VAL A 331 11.82 -3.31 -2.35
N THR A 332 11.76 -3.97 -1.19
CA THR A 332 11.19 -5.33 -1.08
C THR A 332 9.67 -5.38 -1.25
N SER A 333 8.99 -4.24 -1.32
CA SER A 333 7.56 -4.16 -1.66
C SER A 333 7.29 -4.16 -3.17
N LEU A 334 8.32 -4.01 -4.00
CA LEU A 334 8.23 -4.18 -5.45
C LEU A 334 7.91 -5.65 -5.78
N PRO A 335 6.92 -5.93 -6.65
CA PRO A 335 6.53 -7.31 -6.96
C PRO A 335 7.68 -8.19 -7.45
N SER A 336 8.56 -7.65 -8.30
CA SER A 336 9.73 -8.37 -8.84
C SER A 336 10.71 -8.82 -7.76
N VAL A 337 11.01 -7.95 -6.80
CA VAL A 337 11.90 -8.24 -5.66
C VAL A 337 11.19 -9.16 -4.66
N SER A 338 9.93 -8.88 -4.34
CA SER A 338 9.16 -9.71 -3.42
C SER A 338 8.99 -11.15 -3.94
N SER A 339 8.89 -11.34 -5.26
CA SER A 339 8.78 -12.67 -5.87
C SER A 339 10.09 -13.45 -5.89
N SER A 340 11.24 -12.78 -5.80
CA SER A 340 12.56 -13.44 -5.77
C SER A 340 13.00 -13.86 -4.36
N LEU A 341 12.29 -13.42 -3.32
CA LEU A 341 12.63 -13.71 -1.93
C LEU A 341 11.84 -14.91 -1.41
N SER A 342 12.49 -15.76 -0.62
CA SER A 342 11.80 -16.75 0.18
C SER A 342 10.93 -16.06 1.25
N TRP A 343 9.93 -16.77 1.77
CA TRP A 343 9.11 -16.23 2.85
C TRP A 343 9.94 -15.96 4.12
N ARG A 344 11.03 -16.70 4.37
CA ARG A 344 11.89 -16.43 5.53
C ARG A 344 12.62 -15.08 5.39
N GLU A 345 13.15 -14.78 4.21
CA GLU A 345 13.84 -13.51 3.92
C GLU A 345 12.86 -12.34 3.93
N PHE A 346 11.72 -12.47 3.23
CA PHE A 346 10.70 -11.43 3.21
C PHE A 346 10.14 -11.15 4.63
N SER A 347 9.92 -12.19 5.44
CA SER A 347 9.54 -12.07 6.86
C SER A 347 10.58 -11.29 7.66
N PHE A 348 11.86 -11.63 7.50
CA PHE A 348 12.94 -11.00 8.25
C PHE A 348 13.00 -9.50 7.94
N ILE A 349 12.96 -9.12 6.66
CA ILE A 349 13.00 -7.72 6.23
C ILE A 349 11.75 -6.98 6.73
N GLN A 350 10.56 -7.45 6.36
CA GLN A 350 9.30 -6.74 6.66
C GLN A 350 8.93 -6.74 8.14
N THR A 351 9.46 -7.68 8.94
CA THR A 351 9.20 -7.73 10.39
C THR A 351 10.38 -7.21 11.20
N LYS A 352 11.56 -7.81 11.10
CA LYS A 352 12.68 -7.49 12.00
C LYS A 352 13.27 -6.12 11.67
N LEU A 353 13.65 -5.89 10.41
CA LEU A 353 14.13 -4.57 9.99
C LEU A 353 13.04 -3.51 10.10
N GLY A 354 11.78 -3.92 9.88
CA GLY A 354 10.61 -3.10 10.12
C GLY A 354 10.50 -2.55 11.56
N TRP A 355 10.61 -3.43 12.56
CA TRP A 355 10.63 -3.03 13.97
C TRP A 355 11.87 -2.21 14.32
N SER A 356 13.04 -2.56 13.78
CA SER A 356 14.26 -1.77 13.98
C SER A 356 14.13 -0.35 13.45
N SER A 357 13.50 -0.19 12.27
CA SER A 357 13.19 1.13 11.71
C SER A 357 12.25 1.93 12.60
N LEU A 358 11.17 1.31 13.09
CA LEU A 358 10.24 1.97 14.01
C LEU A 358 10.93 2.42 15.31
N ILE A 359 11.79 1.59 15.89
CA ILE A 359 12.55 1.93 17.09
C ILE A 359 13.52 3.08 16.80
N ALA A 360 14.30 3.01 15.72
CA ALA A 360 15.21 4.06 15.32
C ALA A 360 14.48 5.39 15.07
N ALA A 361 13.34 5.37 14.37
CA ALA A 361 12.51 6.56 14.12
C ALA A 361 11.95 7.16 15.43
N THR A 362 11.54 6.31 16.37
CA THR A 362 11.00 6.73 17.65
C THR A 362 12.09 7.36 18.52
N ILE A 363 13.28 6.77 18.57
CA ILE A 363 14.40 7.34 19.33
C ILE A 363 14.93 8.61 18.66
N HIS A 364 14.97 8.66 17.32
CA HIS A 364 15.29 9.87 16.55
C HIS A 364 14.45 11.06 17.03
N ASP A 365 13.11 10.96 17.01
CA ASP A 365 12.26 12.05 17.47
C ASP A 365 12.31 12.25 19.01
N GLY A 366 12.51 11.17 19.77
CA GLY A 366 12.70 11.23 21.23
C GLY A 366 13.93 12.03 21.67
N VAL A 367 15.05 11.90 20.95
CA VAL A 367 16.30 12.62 21.23
C VAL A 367 16.13 14.13 20.97
N LEU A 368 15.27 14.54 20.04
CA LEU A 368 14.95 15.96 19.86
C LEU A 368 14.34 16.59 21.12
N GLY A 369 13.59 15.82 21.90
CA GLY A 369 13.01 16.24 23.18
C GLY A 369 13.93 16.09 24.38
N TRP A 370 15.19 15.66 24.20
CA TRP A 370 16.14 15.43 25.29
C TRP A 370 16.36 16.68 26.14
N GLY A 371 16.34 16.54 27.47
CA GLY A 371 16.68 17.61 28.41
C GLY A 371 15.55 18.57 28.75
N TYR A 372 14.36 18.39 28.17
CA TYR A 372 13.21 19.24 28.43
C TYR A 372 12.10 18.51 29.18
N LYS A 373 11.43 19.23 30.09
CA LYS A 373 10.25 18.70 30.78
C LYS A 373 9.00 18.87 29.91
N PRO A 374 8.01 17.96 30.03
CA PRO A 374 6.68 18.12 29.44
C PRO A 374 6.03 19.50 29.63
N GLU A 375 6.29 20.17 30.76
CA GLU A 375 5.75 21.50 31.05
C GLU A 375 6.35 22.60 30.18
N ASP A 376 7.61 22.48 29.75
CA ASP A 376 8.37 23.54 29.08
C ASP A 376 7.82 23.87 27.67
N TYR A 377 7.07 22.93 27.07
CA TYR A 377 6.53 23.05 25.71
C TYR A 377 5.00 23.19 25.64
N LYS A 378 4.34 23.36 26.79
CA LYS A 378 2.88 23.59 26.83
C LYS A 378 2.58 25.00 26.35
N VAL A 379 1.94 25.07 25.19
CA VAL A 379 1.42 26.31 24.61
C VAL A 379 -0.08 26.14 24.49
N CYS A 380 -0.87 26.99 25.18
CA CYS A 380 -2.33 26.83 25.33
C CYS A 380 -2.77 25.45 25.88
N GLY A 381 -1.98 24.81 26.74
CA GLY A 381 -2.28 23.47 27.24
C GLY A 381 -2.07 22.32 26.24
N LEU A 382 -1.66 22.60 25.00
CA LEU A 382 -1.32 21.57 24.01
C LEU A 382 0.09 20.99 24.29
N PRO A 383 0.26 19.65 24.33
CA PRO A 383 1.56 19.01 24.53
C PRO A 383 2.59 19.34 23.45
N SER A 384 3.86 19.00 23.70
CA SER A 384 4.98 19.21 22.78
C SER A 384 4.78 18.48 21.45
N GLY A 385 5.41 18.95 20.36
CA GLY A 385 5.35 18.26 19.06
C GLY A 385 5.85 16.81 19.16
N ALA A 386 6.96 16.60 19.86
CA ALA A 386 7.51 15.28 20.16
C ALA A 386 6.55 14.42 21.00
N GLN A 387 5.83 15.00 21.97
CA GLN A 387 4.84 14.24 22.75
C GLN A 387 3.70 13.71 21.87
N TYR A 388 3.18 14.54 20.96
CA TYR A 388 2.18 14.09 19.99
C TYR A 388 2.72 12.99 19.06
N ALA A 389 3.96 13.12 18.62
CA ALA A 389 4.60 12.17 17.73
C ALA A 389 4.85 10.80 18.39
N LEU A 390 5.29 10.79 19.65
CA LEU A 390 5.82 9.60 20.32
C LEU A 390 4.77 8.77 21.06
N GLN A 391 3.60 9.32 21.40
CA GLN A 391 2.56 8.60 22.16
C GLN A 391 2.17 7.26 21.52
N PHE A 392 1.84 7.28 20.23
CA PHE A 392 1.39 6.07 19.52
C PHE A 392 2.53 5.04 19.29
N PRO A 393 3.73 5.44 18.83
CA PRO A 393 4.88 4.54 18.74
C PRO A 393 5.29 3.92 20.08
N ILE A 394 5.38 4.72 21.16
CA ILE A 394 5.77 4.22 22.49
C ILE A 394 4.76 3.18 22.98
N LEU A 395 3.46 3.46 22.87
CA LEU A 395 2.43 2.49 23.23
C LEU A 395 2.57 1.19 22.43
N THR A 396 2.83 1.29 21.14
CA THR A 396 2.97 0.14 20.24
C THR A 396 4.21 -0.69 20.57
N ILE A 397 5.33 -0.04 20.87
CA ILE A 397 6.56 -0.70 21.33
C ILE A 397 6.32 -1.36 22.70
N ALA A 398 5.68 -0.67 23.64
CA ALA A 398 5.34 -1.22 24.95
C ALA A 398 4.45 -2.47 24.83
N LEU A 399 3.44 -2.44 23.96
CA LEU A 399 2.58 -3.59 23.67
C LEU A 399 3.34 -4.75 23.00
N LYS A 400 4.49 -4.51 22.38
CA LYS A 400 5.32 -5.56 21.79
C LYS A 400 6.16 -6.30 22.85
N LEU A 401 6.57 -5.63 23.93
CA LEU A 401 7.49 -6.20 24.93
C LEU A 401 6.97 -7.49 25.59
N PRO A 402 5.70 -7.59 26.06
CA PRO A 402 5.20 -8.84 26.65
C PRO A 402 5.23 -10.02 25.68
N LEU A 403 5.03 -9.77 24.37
CA LEU A 403 5.08 -10.79 23.33
C LEU A 403 6.51 -11.26 22.99
N LEU A 404 7.54 -10.65 23.58
CA LEU A 404 8.94 -11.10 23.46
C LEU A 404 9.36 -12.00 24.62
N ILE A 405 8.56 -12.07 25.68
CA ILE A 405 8.82 -12.97 26.82
C ILE A 405 8.69 -14.42 26.32
N PRO A 406 9.69 -15.29 26.55
CA PRO A 406 9.72 -16.66 25.98
C PRO A 406 8.43 -17.45 26.23
N ALA A 407 7.87 -17.40 27.44
CA ALA A 407 6.63 -18.10 27.78
C ALA A 407 5.42 -17.65 26.95
N VAL A 408 5.33 -16.34 26.65
CA VAL A 408 4.23 -15.77 25.86
C VAL A 408 4.42 -16.05 24.38
N ASP A 409 5.65 -15.90 23.86
CA ASP A 409 5.95 -16.24 22.46
C ASP A 409 5.71 -17.74 22.21
N GLU A 410 6.20 -18.63 23.07
CA GLU A 410 5.96 -20.07 22.95
C GLU A 410 4.46 -20.42 22.92
N ALA A 411 3.67 -19.79 23.79
CA ALA A 411 2.22 -19.99 23.80
C ALA A 411 1.59 -19.53 22.47
N LEU A 412 2.00 -18.38 21.95
CA LEU A 412 1.53 -17.86 20.66
C LEU A 412 1.98 -18.75 19.49
N GLN A 413 3.21 -19.25 19.50
CA GLN A 413 3.73 -20.15 18.47
C GLN A 413 2.99 -21.49 18.49
N LYS A 414 2.65 -22.04 19.66
CA LYS A 414 1.81 -23.26 19.76
C LYS A 414 0.45 -23.05 19.09
N ILE A 415 -0.22 -21.94 19.35
CA ILE A 415 -1.50 -21.59 18.70
C ILE A 415 -1.33 -21.49 17.18
N ARG A 416 -0.26 -20.81 16.72
CA ARG A 416 0.03 -20.65 15.29
C ARG A 416 0.37 -21.97 14.59
N ARG A 417 0.97 -22.93 15.30
CA ARG A 417 1.21 -24.30 14.83
C ARG A 417 -0.06 -25.16 14.81
N GLY A 418 -1.17 -24.69 15.40
CA GLY A 418 -2.49 -25.35 15.34
C GLY A 418 -3.00 -25.89 16.67
N HIS A 419 -2.35 -25.56 17.80
CA HIS A 419 -2.89 -25.90 19.11
C HIS A 419 -4.17 -25.10 19.39
N ASP A 420 -5.24 -25.79 19.80
CA ASP A 420 -6.52 -25.20 20.21
C ASP A 420 -6.81 -25.56 21.67
N ARG A 421 -6.83 -24.55 22.54
CA ARG A 421 -7.12 -24.73 23.98
C ARG A 421 -8.55 -25.19 24.24
N GLY A 422 -9.49 -24.92 23.33
CA GLY A 422 -10.89 -25.34 23.43
C GLY A 422 -11.14 -26.79 22.99
N GLY A 423 -10.34 -27.30 22.04
CA GLY A 423 -10.49 -28.67 21.51
C GLY A 423 -10.11 -29.79 22.49
N SER A 424 -9.27 -29.49 23.49
CA SER A 424 -8.81 -30.49 24.46
C SER A 424 -9.84 -30.86 25.55
N ARG A 425 -11.02 -30.23 25.57
CA ARG A 425 -12.09 -30.55 26.53
C ARG A 425 -13.19 -31.49 25.98
N GLY A 426 -13.11 -31.93 24.72
CA GLY A 426 -14.15 -32.78 24.08
C GLY A 426 -13.69 -34.15 23.54
N GLY A 427 -12.40 -34.47 23.58
CA GLY A 427 -11.85 -35.69 22.97
C GLY A 427 -11.81 -36.89 23.92
N GLY A 428 -12.95 -37.24 24.51
CA GLY A 428 -13.10 -38.33 25.49
C GLY A 428 -14.05 -39.43 25.05
N GLN A 429 -14.14 -39.74 23.75
CA GLN A 429 -14.81 -40.96 23.29
C GLN A 429 -14.09 -41.47 22.05
N LYS A 430 -13.18 -42.42 22.25
CA LYS A 430 -12.59 -43.21 21.17
C LYS A 430 -13.68 -44.11 20.61
N ASP A 431 -14.08 -43.87 19.37
CA ASP A 431 -14.80 -44.85 18.57
C ASP A 431 -13.97 -46.15 18.52
N LYS A 432 -14.58 -47.25 18.98
CA LYS A 432 -14.02 -48.59 18.84
C LYS A 432 -14.06 -48.98 17.36
N PRO A 433 -13.00 -49.59 16.81
CA PRO A 433 -13.05 -50.10 15.44
C PRO A 433 -14.02 -51.27 15.34
N GLU A 434 -14.98 -51.14 14.42
CA GLU A 434 -15.93 -52.17 14.02
C GLU A 434 -15.16 -53.37 13.42
N LYS A 435 -15.41 -54.58 13.93
CA LYS A 435 -14.80 -55.81 13.40
C LYS A 435 -15.43 -56.17 12.04
N PRO A 436 -14.65 -56.64 11.06
CA PRO A 436 -15.20 -57.08 9.78
C PRO A 436 -16.02 -58.38 9.94
N PRO A 437 -17.05 -58.60 9.10
CA PRO A 437 -17.93 -59.76 9.22
C PRO A 437 -17.18 -61.05 8.86
N LYS A 438 -17.41 -62.09 9.68
CA LYS A 438 -16.95 -63.45 9.40
C LYS A 438 -17.69 -63.99 8.17
N LYS A 439 -16.94 -64.50 7.20
CA LYS A 439 -17.47 -65.43 6.18
C LYS A 439 -18.05 -66.65 6.90
N ALA A 440 -19.30 -66.99 6.60
CA ALA A 440 -19.85 -68.30 6.89
C ALA A 440 -19.79 -69.12 5.61
N ASP A 441 -19.03 -70.21 5.67
CA ASP A 441 -19.20 -71.36 4.79
C ASP A 441 -20.47 -72.10 5.24
N GLY A 442 -21.30 -72.51 4.27
CA GLY A 442 -22.56 -73.22 4.48
C GLY A 442 -23.51 -73.02 3.31
#